data_AF-A0A8J2VGB0-F1
#
_entry.id   AF-A0A8J2VGB0-F1
#
_cell.length_a   1.000
_cell.length_b   1.000
_cell.length_c   1.000
_cell.angle_alpha   90.00
_cell.angle_beta   90.00
_cell.angle_gamma   90.00
#
_symmetry.space_group_name_H-M   'P 1'
#
loop_
_entity.id
_entity.type
_entity.pdbx_description
1 polymer ?
#
loop_
_entity_poly.entity_id
_entity_poly.type
_entity_poly.pdbx_seq_one_letter_code
_entity_poly.pdbx_strand_id
1 'polypeptide(L)'
;MAIGKILASFGMGAAKVDTILEKPHYYQGETVKGEVVVEGGMARQTIDQIYLYLVVRWKKEGLSRNHVWYEFPLLDGFEIEPGATKKVPFQFELPLDAPITTDDFEVYFKTGADIDNAVDPTDKDYIQVSLHRRAQAVFDNLKKMGFEPKAVEAEFTKYKTERPFVQEFAFRPPQEYRYYLDEVELAFTETGEAILEVDRSDRGPNGAFDERFGLDETKLRFSVTEEDLEDDAAPLQKKIRQIIERYKEV
;
A
#
# COMPACT_ATOMS: atom_id res chain seq x y z
N MET A 1 22.00 -29.92 -30.71
CA MET A 1 20.62 -29.68 -30.21
C MET A 1 20.38 -30.14 -28.76
N ALA A 2 21.26 -30.92 -28.11
CA ALA A 2 21.01 -31.45 -26.76
C ALA A 2 21.66 -30.68 -25.59
N ILE A 3 22.74 -29.90 -25.84
CA ILE A 3 23.49 -29.23 -24.76
C ILE A 3 22.81 -27.93 -24.29
N GLY A 4 22.20 -27.16 -25.20
CA GLY A 4 21.52 -25.89 -24.85
C GLY A 4 20.28 -26.05 -23.97
N LYS A 5 19.51 -27.13 -24.16
CA LYS A 5 18.31 -27.42 -23.35
C LYS A 5 18.64 -27.75 -21.89
N ILE A 6 19.78 -28.39 -21.62
CA ILE A 6 20.20 -28.79 -20.26
C ILE A 6 20.83 -27.61 -19.50
N LEU A 7 21.39 -26.62 -20.18
CA LEU A 7 21.95 -25.43 -19.54
C LEU A 7 20.86 -24.39 -19.19
N ALA A 8 19.84 -24.27 -20.02
CA ALA A 8 18.70 -23.37 -19.79
C ALA A 8 17.93 -23.72 -18.49
N SER A 9 17.88 -24.99 -18.10
CA SER A 9 17.21 -25.44 -16.87
C SER A 9 17.92 -25.03 -15.57
N PHE A 10 19.15 -24.52 -15.64
CA PHE A 10 19.91 -23.98 -14.50
C PHE A 10 19.95 -22.44 -14.49
N GLY A 11 19.05 -21.78 -15.24
CA GLY A 11 18.97 -20.31 -15.37
C GLY A 11 20.01 -19.70 -16.33
N MET A 12 21.00 -20.48 -16.79
CA MET A 12 21.95 -20.06 -17.82
C MET A 12 21.32 -20.20 -19.21
N GLY A 13 20.86 -19.08 -19.77
CA GLY A 13 20.29 -19.03 -21.13
C GLY A 13 18.78 -19.25 -21.20
N ALA A 14 18.07 -19.11 -20.09
CA ALA A 14 16.62 -18.91 -20.09
C ALA A 14 16.27 -17.46 -20.51
N ALA A 15 15.01 -17.26 -20.93
CA ALA A 15 14.49 -15.93 -21.18
C ALA A 15 14.55 -15.07 -19.92
N LYS A 16 14.63 -13.76 -20.11
CA LYS A 16 14.64 -12.77 -19.03
C LYS A 16 13.45 -11.85 -19.15
N VAL A 17 13.05 -11.29 -18.01
CA VAL A 17 12.05 -10.22 -17.94
C VAL A 17 12.65 -9.01 -17.25
N ASP A 18 12.27 -7.84 -17.72
CA ASP A 18 12.64 -6.53 -17.17
C ASP A 18 11.43 -5.61 -17.28
N THR A 19 11.07 -4.93 -16.21
CA THR A 19 9.86 -4.12 -16.13
C THR A 19 10.23 -2.66 -16.14
N ILE A 20 9.68 -1.96 -17.12
CA ILE A 20 9.95 -0.53 -17.32
C ILE A 20 8.68 0.24 -16.99
N LEU A 21 8.67 0.83 -15.81
CA LEU A 21 7.61 1.75 -15.38
C LEU A 21 7.80 3.13 -16.01
N GLU A 22 6.70 3.81 -16.34
CA GLU A 22 6.78 5.20 -16.85
C GLU A 22 7.37 6.17 -15.81
N LYS A 23 7.23 5.87 -14.52
CA LYS A 23 7.74 6.68 -13.41
C LYS A 23 7.88 5.86 -12.13
N PRO A 24 8.67 6.32 -11.13
CA PRO A 24 8.85 5.58 -9.89
C PRO A 24 7.90 6.01 -8.74
N HIS A 25 7.02 7.01 -8.95
CA HIS A 25 6.14 7.55 -7.90
C HIS A 25 4.68 7.52 -8.34
N TYR A 26 3.82 6.96 -7.49
CA TYR A 26 2.39 6.81 -7.73
C TYR A 26 1.58 7.20 -6.49
N TYR A 27 0.38 7.71 -6.70
CA TYR A 27 -0.64 7.82 -5.65
C TYR A 27 -1.50 6.55 -5.62
N GLN A 28 -2.01 6.18 -4.45
CA GLN A 28 -3.10 5.20 -4.34
C GLN A 28 -4.24 5.59 -5.31
N GLY A 29 -4.78 4.63 -6.07
CA GLY A 29 -5.78 4.86 -7.10
C GLY A 29 -5.26 5.44 -8.41
N GLU A 30 -3.97 5.77 -8.51
CA GLU A 30 -3.39 6.29 -9.75
C GLU A 30 -3.21 5.17 -10.79
N THR A 31 -3.38 5.51 -12.07
CA THR A 31 -3.06 4.61 -13.18
C THR A 31 -1.55 4.36 -13.27
N VAL A 32 -1.14 3.10 -13.13
CA VAL A 32 0.20 2.61 -13.39
C VAL A 32 0.30 2.18 -14.85
N LYS A 33 1.37 2.59 -15.52
CA LYS A 33 1.67 2.26 -16.92
C LYS A 33 3.14 1.87 -17.04
N GLY A 34 3.39 0.93 -17.96
CA GLY A 34 4.73 0.47 -18.26
C GLY A 34 4.71 -0.64 -19.31
N GLU A 35 5.84 -1.31 -19.43
CA GLU A 35 5.97 -2.50 -20.25
C GLU A 35 6.88 -3.52 -19.57
N VAL A 36 6.57 -4.81 -19.75
CA VAL A 36 7.52 -5.89 -19.47
C VAL A 36 8.26 -6.19 -20.77
N VAL A 37 9.57 -6.05 -20.75
CA VAL A 37 10.48 -6.46 -21.83
C VAL A 37 10.90 -7.90 -21.56
N VAL A 38 10.58 -8.78 -22.50
CA VAL A 38 10.94 -10.19 -22.46
C VAL A 38 12.04 -10.43 -23.48
N GLU A 39 13.20 -10.89 -23.03
CA GLU A 39 14.33 -11.26 -23.87
C GLU A 39 14.43 -12.79 -23.96
N GLY A 40 14.36 -13.33 -25.17
CA GLY A 40 14.48 -14.78 -25.41
C GLY A 40 15.88 -15.30 -25.10
N GLY A 41 15.93 -16.51 -24.54
CA GLY A 41 17.17 -17.16 -24.13
C GLY A 41 18.01 -17.73 -25.28
N MET A 42 18.72 -18.82 -25.01
CA MET A 42 19.59 -19.51 -25.99
C MET A 42 18.85 -20.52 -26.88
N ALA A 43 17.60 -20.83 -26.55
CA ALA A 43 16.72 -21.74 -27.27
C ALA A 43 15.31 -21.15 -27.32
N ARG A 44 14.46 -21.65 -28.23
CA ARG A 44 13.04 -21.32 -28.24
C ARG A 44 12.40 -21.78 -26.93
N GLN A 45 11.60 -20.93 -26.32
CA GLN A 45 10.90 -21.21 -25.06
C GLN A 45 9.42 -20.82 -25.17
N THR A 46 8.57 -21.60 -24.51
CA THR A 46 7.16 -21.30 -24.33
C THR A 46 7.00 -20.58 -23.00
N ILE A 47 6.34 -19.44 -23.03
CA ILE A 47 5.98 -18.65 -21.86
C ILE A 47 4.47 -18.77 -21.67
N ASP A 48 4.05 -19.35 -20.56
CA ASP A 48 2.65 -19.63 -20.27
C ASP A 48 1.93 -18.39 -19.76
N GLN A 49 2.60 -17.61 -18.92
CA GLN A 49 2.03 -16.41 -18.34
C GLN A 49 3.10 -15.37 -18.02
N ILE A 50 2.76 -14.09 -18.17
CA ILE A 50 3.46 -12.95 -17.57
C ILE A 50 2.52 -12.30 -16.56
N TYR A 51 3.02 -12.01 -15.36
CA TYR A 51 2.29 -11.32 -14.31
C TYR A 51 3.17 -10.34 -13.54
N LEU A 52 2.52 -9.38 -12.87
CA LEU A 52 3.11 -8.51 -11.87
C LEU A 52 2.47 -8.76 -10.52
N TYR A 53 3.29 -8.85 -9.48
CA TYR A 53 2.84 -8.76 -8.10
C TYR A 53 3.16 -7.40 -7.53
N LEU A 54 2.17 -6.71 -6.94
CA LEU A 54 2.46 -5.63 -6.01
C LEU A 54 2.86 -6.28 -4.68
N VAL A 55 4.13 -6.13 -4.28
CA VAL A 55 4.65 -6.73 -3.06
C VAL A 55 4.93 -5.63 -2.05
N VAL A 56 4.49 -5.87 -0.82
CA VAL A 56 4.77 -5.00 0.32
C VAL A 56 5.72 -5.71 1.25
N ARG A 57 6.77 -5.00 1.64
CA ARG A 57 7.73 -5.44 2.64
C ARG A 57 7.67 -4.51 3.84
N TRP A 58 7.51 -5.08 5.03
CA TRP A 58 7.49 -4.33 6.28
C TRP A 58 8.32 -5.00 7.36
N LYS A 59 8.67 -4.25 8.42
CA LYS A 59 9.33 -4.79 9.60
C LYS A 59 8.30 -5.11 10.68
N LYS A 60 8.42 -6.30 11.28
CA LYS A 60 7.67 -6.71 12.48
C LYS A 60 8.62 -7.43 13.43
N GLU A 61 8.71 -6.99 14.67
CA GLU A 61 9.56 -7.61 15.71
C GLU A 61 11.04 -7.76 15.28
N GLY A 62 11.58 -6.78 14.54
CA GLY A 62 12.94 -6.81 14.02
C GLY A 62 13.17 -7.73 12.81
N LEU A 63 12.12 -8.37 12.28
CA LEU A 63 12.18 -9.21 11.09
C LEU A 63 11.45 -8.55 9.91
N SER A 64 12.04 -8.62 8.71
CA SER A 64 11.33 -8.26 7.48
C SER A 64 10.32 -9.36 7.10
N ARG A 65 9.13 -8.93 6.68
CA ARG A 65 8.08 -9.77 6.10
C ARG A 65 7.72 -9.23 4.72
N ASN A 66 7.48 -10.13 3.77
CA ASN A 66 7.02 -9.79 2.44
C ASN A 66 5.62 -10.40 2.23
N HIS A 67 4.74 -9.68 1.57
CA HIS A 67 3.43 -10.17 1.19
C HIS A 67 3.05 -9.69 -0.21
N VAL A 68 2.50 -10.57 -1.03
CA VAL A 68 1.88 -10.22 -2.31
C VAL A 68 0.56 -9.53 -1.99
N TRP A 69 0.50 -8.22 -2.18
CA TRP A 69 -0.69 -7.41 -1.96
C TRP A 69 -1.71 -7.62 -3.09
N TYR A 70 -1.25 -7.58 -4.33
CA TYR A 70 -2.07 -7.81 -5.52
C TYR A 70 -1.30 -8.57 -6.59
N GLU A 71 -2.06 -9.27 -7.41
CA GLU A 71 -1.60 -9.92 -8.64
C GLU A 71 -2.28 -9.27 -9.84
N PHE A 72 -1.48 -8.94 -10.86
CA PHE A 72 -1.92 -8.40 -12.13
C PHE A 72 -1.47 -9.36 -13.25
N PRO A 73 -2.37 -10.21 -13.77
CA PRO A 73 -2.07 -11.00 -14.96
C PRO A 73 -1.93 -10.06 -16.17
N LEU A 74 -0.86 -10.19 -16.94
CA LEU A 74 -0.56 -9.28 -18.06
C LEU A 74 -0.78 -9.91 -19.43
N LEU A 75 -0.26 -11.12 -19.64
CA LEU A 75 -0.34 -11.81 -20.92
C LEU A 75 -0.22 -13.31 -20.73
N ASP A 76 -1.10 -14.06 -21.39
CA ASP A 76 -1.03 -15.51 -21.45
C ASP A 76 -0.39 -15.97 -22.78
N GLY A 77 0.47 -16.98 -22.70
CA GLY A 77 0.82 -17.88 -23.79
C GLY A 77 1.50 -17.24 -25.01
N PHE A 78 2.82 -17.32 -25.09
CA PHE A 78 3.54 -17.07 -26.34
C PHE A 78 4.86 -17.82 -26.42
N GLU A 79 5.33 -18.09 -27.64
CA GLU A 79 6.70 -18.56 -27.86
C GLU A 79 7.64 -17.37 -28.04
N ILE A 80 8.83 -17.45 -27.44
CA ILE A 80 9.92 -16.51 -27.66
C ILE A 80 11.10 -17.23 -28.32
N GLU A 81 11.58 -16.68 -29.43
CA GLU A 81 12.74 -17.21 -30.16
C GLU A 81 14.06 -16.80 -29.48
N PRO A 82 15.16 -17.54 -29.70
CA PRO A 82 16.46 -17.18 -29.14
C PRO A 82 16.88 -15.75 -29.49
N GLY A 83 17.22 -14.94 -28.50
CA GLY A 83 17.65 -13.55 -28.67
C GLY A 83 16.57 -12.58 -29.20
N ALA A 84 15.32 -13.02 -29.35
CA ALA A 84 14.23 -12.13 -29.70
C ALA A 84 13.80 -11.27 -28.51
N THR A 85 13.27 -10.08 -28.78
CA THR A 85 12.70 -9.21 -27.75
C THR A 85 11.22 -9.04 -28.00
N LYS A 86 10.41 -9.21 -26.96
CA LYS A 86 8.98 -8.91 -26.97
C LYS A 86 8.67 -7.88 -25.88
N LYS A 87 7.84 -6.90 -26.21
CA LYS A 87 7.32 -5.91 -25.26
C LYS A 87 5.87 -6.22 -24.94
N VAL A 88 5.54 -6.28 -23.67
CA VAL A 88 4.19 -6.50 -23.15
C VAL A 88 3.76 -5.23 -22.42
N PRO A 89 3.08 -4.28 -23.08
CA PRO A 89 2.60 -3.07 -22.43
C PRO A 89 1.48 -3.41 -21.44
N PHE A 90 1.43 -2.70 -20.32
CA PHE A 90 0.38 -2.86 -19.32
C PHE A 90 -0.13 -1.53 -18.80
N GLN A 91 -1.37 -1.57 -18.31
CA GLN A 91 -2.00 -0.47 -17.60
C GLN A 91 -3.01 -1.02 -16.57
N PHE A 92 -2.92 -0.57 -15.33
CA PHE A 92 -3.88 -0.89 -14.27
C PHE A 92 -3.96 0.27 -13.26
N GLU A 93 -4.96 0.27 -12.39
CA GLU A 93 -5.03 1.22 -11.27
C GLU A 93 -4.30 0.65 -10.06
N LEU A 94 -3.46 1.46 -9.42
CA LEU A 94 -2.86 1.09 -8.15
C LEU A 94 -3.98 0.98 -7.10
N PRO A 95 -4.08 -0.14 -6.36
CA PRO A 95 -5.13 -0.33 -5.37
C PRO A 95 -5.19 0.82 -4.36
N LEU A 96 -6.41 1.22 -3.96
CA LEU A 96 -6.61 2.29 -2.98
C LEU A 96 -6.08 1.91 -1.59
N ASP A 97 -6.06 0.62 -1.27
CA ASP A 97 -5.49 0.05 -0.05
C ASP A 97 -4.01 -0.34 -0.18
N ALA A 98 -3.35 -0.02 -1.30
CA ALA A 98 -1.91 -0.23 -1.42
C ALA A 98 -1.19 0.54 -0.32
N PRO A 99 -0.35 -0.10 0.51
CA PRO A 99 0.38 0.59 1.56
C PRO A 99 1.22 1.73 0.99
N ILE A 100 1.21 2.88 1.64
CA ILE A 100 2.12 3.97 1.33
C ILE A 100 3.55 3.59 1.72
N THR A 101 4.50 4.15 0.98
CA THR A 101 5.91 3.91 1.22
C THR A 101 6.42 4.79 2.36
N THR A 102 7.17 4.18 3.28
CA THR A 102 7.89 4.86 4.38
C THR A 102 9.19 4.11 4.66
N ASP A 103 9.97 4.52 5.64
CA ASP A 103 11.19 3.81 6.07
C ASP A 103 10.94 2.37 6.58
N ASP A 104 9.71 2.07 6.99
CA ASP A 104 9.30 0.76 7.51
C ASP A 104 8.38 -0.02 6.57
N PHE A 105 7.96 0.60 5.47
CA PHE A 105 7.10 0.01 4.45
C PHE A 105 7.70 0.24 3.06
N GLU A 106 8.28 -0.80 2.47
CA GLU A 106 8.78 -0.79 1.10
C GLU A 106 7.72 -1.41 0.18
N VAL A 107 7.52 -0.83 -1.00
CA VAL A 107 6.59 -1.34 -2.01
C VAL A 107 7.32 -1.50 -3.33
N TYR A 108 7.12 -2.64 -3.98
CA TYR A 108 7.73 -2.91 -5.28
C TYR A 108 6.83 -3.79 -6.15
N PHE A 109 6.95 -3.64 -7.46
CA PHE A 109 6.43 -4.63 -8.39
C PHE A 109 7.43 -5.77 -8.53
N LYS A 110 6.95 -7.02 -8.46
CA LYS A 110 7.72 -8.21 -8.79
C LYS A 110 7.14 -8.84 -10.04
N THR A 111 7.95 -8.94 -11.07
CA THR A 111 7.55 -9.58 -12.34
C THR A 111 7.90 -11.05 -12.30
N GLY A 112 7.02 -11.87 -12.82
CA GLY A 112 7.28 -13.29 -13.08
C GLY A 112 6.85 -13.66 -14.49
N ALA A 113 7.56 -14.63 -15.05
CA ALA A 113 7.17 -15.32 -16.27
C ALA A 113 7.22 -16.81 -16.02
N ASP A 114 6.11 -17.51 -16.23
CA ASP A 114 6.07 -18.95 -16.07
C ASP A 114 6.57 -19.58 -17.37
N ILE A 115 7.71 -20.28 -17.29
CA ILE A 115 8.39 -20.84 -18.46
C ILE A 115 8.45 -22.36 -18.36
N ASP A 116 7.89 -23.01 -19.37
CA ASP A 116 7.89 -24.46 -19.51
C ASP A 116 9.30 -25.06 -19.38
N ASN A 117 9.48 -25.93 -18.38
CA ASN A 117 10.71 -26.67 -18.12
C ASN A 117 11.97 -25.80 -17.89
N ALA A 118 11.81 -24.55 -17.44
CA ALA A 118 12.90 -23.66 -17.08
C ALA A 118 12.68 -23.03 -15.69
N VAL A 119 13.68 -22.32 -15.19
CA VAL A 119 13.54 -21.48 -14.00
C VAL A 119 12.85 -20.18 -14.42
N ASP A 120 11.76 -19.84 -13.76
CA ASP A 120 11.00 -18.61 -14.04
C ASP A 120 11.86 -17.38 -13.77
N PRO A 121 12.08 -16.51 -14.76
CA PRO A 121 12.80 -15.27 -14.54
C PRO A 121 11.94 -14.34 -13.70
N THR A 122 12.60 -13.54 -12.88
CA THR A 122 11.93 -12.55 -12.03
C THR A 122 12.66 -11.23 -12.06
N ASP A 123 11.90 -10.16 -11.89
CA ASP A 123 12.40 -8.80 -11.78
C ASP A 123 11.74 -8.08 -10.58
N LYS A 124 12.35 -7.00 -10.09
CA LYS A 124 11.86 -6.22 -8.94
C LYS A 124 12.09 -4.72 -9.12
N ASP A 125 11.00 -3.97 -9.11
CA ASP A 125 10.99 -2.51 -9.28
C ASP A 125 10.35 -1.82 -8.08
N TYR A 126 11.18 -1.15 -7.29
CA TYR A 126 10.70 -0.37 -6.16
C TYR A 126 9.98 0.89 -6.63
N ILE A 127 8.83 1.16 -6.00
CA ILE A 127 8.03 2.35 -6.23
C ILE A 127 7.80 3.09 -4.93
N GLN A 128 7.55 4.40 -5.06
CA GLN A 128 7.05 5.24 -3.99
C GLN A 128 5.54 5.36 -4.13
N VAL A 129 4.81 4.92 -3.10
CA VAL A 129 3.35 5.02 -3.02
C VAL A 129 2.98 6.13 -2.04
N SER A 130 2.20 7.10 -2.51
CA SER A 130 1.66 8.20 -1.70
C SER A 130 0.15 8.09 -1.50
N LEU A 131 -0.35 8.75 -0.46
CA LEU A 131 -1.78 8.77 -0.13
C LEU A 131 -2.64 9.25 -1.30
N HIS A 132 -3.80 8.63 -1.49
CA HIS A 132 -4.81 9.18 -2.39
C HIS A 132 -5.18 10.63 -1.97
N ARG A 133 -5.52 11.51 -2.92
CA ARG A 133 -5.73 12.95 -2.67
C ARG A 133 -6.70 13.26 -1.51
N ARG A 134 -7.76 12.47 -1.35
CA ARG A 134 -8.73 12.63 -0.27
C ARG A 134 -8.15 12.28 1.09
N ALA A 135 -7.35 11.21 1.12
CA ALA A 135 -6.63 10.78 2.31
C ALA A 135 -5.57 11.81 2.72
N GLN A 136 -4.81 12.30 1.73
CA GLN A 136 -3.84 13.38 1.90
C GLN A 136 -4.50 14.65 2.47
N ALA A 137 -5.70 15.00 2.00
CA ALA A 137 -6.43 16.16 2.52
C ALA A 137 -6.82 16.02 4.01
N VAL A 138 -7.18 14.83 4.48
CA VAL A 138 -7.44 14.59 5.91
C VAL A 138 -6.15 14.75 6.71
N PHE A 139 -5.07 14.10 6.25
CA PHE A 139 -3.75 14.17 6.88
C PHE A 139 -3.25 15.62 7.02
N ASP A 140 -3.35 16.40 5.94
CA ASP A 140 -2.90 17.79 5.93
C ASP A 140 -3.79 18.70 6.78
N ASN A 141 -5.09 18.46 6.84
CA ASN A 141 -5.99 19.23 7.71
C ASN A 141 -5.73 18.96 9.20
N LEU A 142 -5.46 17.71 9.59
CA LEU A 142 -5.02 17.41 10.95
C LEU A 142 -3.75 18.21 11.30
N LYS A 143 -2.76 18.24 10.40
CA LYS A 143 -1.56 19.06 10.58
C LYS A 143 -1.86 20.56 10.67
N LYS A 144 -2.73 21.10 9.81
CA LYS A 144 -3.18 22.51 9.88
C LYS A 144 -3.87 22.82 11.21
N MET A 145 -4.54 21.83 11.81
CA MET A 145 -5.17 21.93 13.14
C MET A 145 -4.17 21.76 14.30
N GLY A 146 -2.88 21.58 14.02
CA GLY A 146 -1.84 21.45 15.05
C GLY A 146 -1.61 20.04 15.56
N PHE A 147 -2.21 19.02 14.94
CA PHE A 147 -1.87 17.63 15.21
C PHE A 147 -0.50 17.29 14.62
N GLU A 148 0.34 16.66 15.42
CA GLU A 148 1.71 16.32 15.05
C GLU A 148 1.77 14.84 14.64
N PRO A 149 2.13 14.50 13.40
CA PRO A 149 2.20 13.11 12.96
C PRO A 149 3.28 12.34 13.71
N LYS A 150 2.98 11.09 14.05
CA LYS A 150 3.93 10.08 14.51
C LYS A 150 4.34 9.18 13.33
N ALA A 151 5.01 8.07 13.64
CA ALA A 151 5.32 7.05 12.64
C ALA A 151 4.03 6.39 12.13
N VAL A 152 4.10 5.88 10.90
CA VAL A 152 3.04 5.04 10.34
C VAL A 152 3.26 3.63 10.86
N GLU A 153 2.21 2.99 11.37
CA GLU A 153 2.29 1.66 11.96
C GLU A 153 1.44 0.65 11.18
N ALA A 154 1.81 -0.64 11.30
CA ALA A 154 1.01 -1.73 10.76
C ALA A 154 0.11 -2.26 11.87
N GLU A 155 -1.20 -2.09 11.71
CA GLU A 155 -2.19 -2.60 12.64
C GLU A 155 -2.80 -3.91 12.12
N PHE A 156 -2.71 -4.98 12.92
CA PHE A 156 -3.00 -6.36 12.50
C PHE A 156 -4.37 -6.88 12.98
N THR A 157 -5.01 -6.19 13.92
CA THR A 157 -6.11 -6.72 14.73
C THR A 157 -7.30 -5.78 14.87
N LYS A 158 -7.09 -4.45 14.85
CA LYS A 158 -8.17 -3.46 15.05
C LYS A 158 -9.20 -3.43 13.91
N TYR A 159 -8.83 -3.82 12.70
CA TYR A 159 -9.70 -3.72 11.53
C TYR A 159 -10.11 -5.09 10.98
N LYS A 160 -11.38 -5.20 10.60
CA LYS A 160 -11.85 -6.30 9.76
C LYS A 160 -11.41 -6.04 8.32
N THR A 161 -10.31 -6.66 7.90
CA THR A 161 -9.74 -6.61 6.56
C THR A 161 -9.27 -7.99 6.13
N GLU A 162 -9.22 -8.25 4.82
CA GLU A 162 -8.58 -9.45 4.25
C GLU A 162 -7.07 -9.27 4.11
N ARG A 163 -6.55 -8.06 4.37
CA ARG A 163 -5.13 -7.74 4.34
C ARG A 163 -4.41 -8.20 5.59
N PRO A 164 -3.08 -8.44 5.52
CA PRO A 164 -2.30 -8.78 6.71
C PRO A 164 -2.33 -7.67 7.77
N PHE A 165 -2.47 -6.41 7.36
CA PHE A 165 -2.55 -5.25 8.25
C PHE A 165 -3.24 -4.08 7.53
N VAL A 166 -3.60 -3.06 8.30
CA VAL A 166 -3.96 -1.72 7.83
C VAL A 166 -2.87 -0.74 8.27
N GLN A 167 -2.52 0.24 7.43
CA GLN A 167 -1.61 1.30 7.85
C GLN A 167 -2.36 2.36 8.66
N GLU A 168 -1.89 2.59 9.88
CA GLU A 168 -2.39 3.65 10.76
C GLU A 168 -1.42 4.83 10.80
N PHE A 169 -1.98 6.01 10.63
CA PHE A 169 -1.31 7.29 10.78
C PHE A 169 -1.68 7.85 12.14
N ALA A 170 -0.77 7.73 13.08
CA ALA A 170 -0.96 8.18 14.44
C ALA A 170 -0.60 9.67 14.58
N PHE A 171 -1.36 10.42 15.37
CA PHE A 171 -1.17 11.85 15.58
C PHE A 171 -1.28 12.23 17.05
N ARG A 172 -0.30 13.03 17.50
CA ARG A 172 -0.35 13.66 18.81
C ARG A 172 -1.23 14.92 18.78
N PRO A 173 -2.19 15.07 19.69
CA PRO A 173 -3.05 16.25 19.72
C PRO A 173 -2.30 17.52 20.15
N PRO A 174 -2.70 18.71 19.64
CA PRO A 174 -2.27 20.00 20.17
C PRO A 174 -2.80 20.23 21.59
N GLN A 175 -2.23 21.23 22.28
CA GLN A 175 -2.52 21.51 23.69
C GLN A 175 -4.03 21.67 23.98
N GLU A 176 -4.80 22.24 23.05
CA GLU A 176 -6.24 22.44 23.21
C GLU A 176 -7.05 21.14 23.33
N TYR A 177 -6.52 20.02 22.81
CA TYR A 177 -7.20 18.72 22.80
C TYR A 177 -6.61 17.72 23.82
N ARG A 178 -5.38 17.93 24.31
CA ARG A 178 -4.67 17.03 25.26
C ARG A 178 -5.35 16.81 26.62
N TYR A 179 -6.38 17.60 26.93
CA TYR A 179 -7.13 17.39 28.17
C TYR A 179 -7.99 16.12 28.11
N TYR A 180 -8.51 15.77 26.93
CA TYR A 180 -9.44 14.65 26.75
C TYR A 180 -9.06 13.68 25.62
N LEU A 181 -8.07 14.02 24.78
CA LEU A 181 -7.51 13.13 23.75
C LEU A 181 -6.05 12.83 24.04
N ASP A 182 -5.67 11.57 23.92
CA ASP A 182 -4.27 11.15 23.97
C ASP A 182 -3.69 11.01 22.57
N GLU A 183 -4.49 10.48 21.63
CA GLU A 183 -4.10 10.25 20.24
C GLU A 183 -5.30 10.32 19.29
N VAL A 184 -5.01 10.68 18.04
CA VAL A 184 -5.91 10.46 16.91
C VAL A 184 -5.18 9.58 15.92
N GLU A 185 -5.81 8.49 15.50
CA GLU A 185 -5.28 7.61 14.47
C GLU A 185 -6.17 7.70 13.24
N LEU A 186 -5.54 7.60 12.08
CA LEU A 186 -6.19 7.69 10.79
C LEU A 186 -5.82 6.46 9.99
N ALA A 187 -6.82 5.77 9.46
CA ALA A 187 -6.65 4.68 8.50
C ALA A 187 -7.54 4.92 7.28
N PHE A 188 -7.26 4.22 6.19
CA PHE A 188 -8.05 4.29 4.97
C PHE A 188 -8.53 2.90 4.54
N THR A 189 -9.78 2.82 4.12
CA THR A 189 -10.37 1.57 3.62
C THR A 189 -9.99 1.31 2.16
N GLU A 190 -10.26 0.10 1.69
CA GLU A 190 -10.13 -0.30 0.27
C GLU A 190 -11.04 0.53 -0.66
N THR A 191 -12.08 1.17 -0.13
CA THR A 191 -12.97 2.08 -0.86
C THR A 191 -12.53 3.55 -0.81
N GLY A 192 -11.41 3.84 -0.12
CA GLY A 192 -10.90 5.20 0.08
C GLY A 192 -11.66 6.02 1.13
N GLU A 193 -12.46 5.37 1.99
CA GLU A 193 -13.06 6.03 3.15
C GLU A 193 -12.01 6.22 4.26
N ALA A 194 -12.10 7.33 4.98
CA ALA A 194 -11.26 7.59 6.13
C ALA A 194 -11.91 6.97 7.38
N ILE A 195 -11.11 6.27 8.16
CA ILE A 195 -11.47 5.86 9.52
C ILE A 195 -10.64 6.73 10.45
N LEU A 196 -11.32 7.54 11.26
CA LEU A 196 -10.70 8.26 12.36
C LEU A 196 -10.97 7.49 13.64
N GLU A 197 -9.91 7.10 14.32
CA GLU A 197 -9.97 6.56 15.66
C GLU A 197 -9.50 7.64 16.63
N VAL A 198 -10.23 7.80 17.71
CA VAL A 198 -9.94 8.80 18.73
C VAL A 198 -9.72 8.05 20.03
N ASP A 199 -8.46 8.09 20.50
CA ASP A 199 -8.08 7.51 21.78
C ASP A 199 -8.24 8.55 22.88
N ARG A 200 -8.98 8.18 23.92
CA ARG A 200 -9.44 9.10 24.96
C ARG A 200 -8.49 9.07 26.14
N SER A 201 -8.23 10.24 26.71
CA SER A 201 -7.39 10.34 27.90
C SER A 201 -8.13 9.82 29.14
N ASP A 202 -7.95 8.56 29.47
CA ASP A 202 -8.63 7.88 30.57
C ASP A 202 -8.00 8.23 31.93
N ARG A 203 -8.23 9.47 32.38
CA ARG A 203 -7.81 9.96 33.72
C ARG A 203 -8.80 9.64 34.85
N GLY A 204 -9.70 8.67 34.65
CA GLY A 204 -10.70 8.22 35.63
C GLY A 204 -10.20 7.08 36.55
N PRO A 205 -10.89 6.79 37.67
CA PRO A 205 -10.51 5.72 38.60
C PRO A 205 -10.51 4.29 37.99
N ASN A 206 -11.05 4.12 36.77
CA ASN A 206 -11.12 2.87 36.03
C ASN A 206 -10.19 2.81 34.79
N GLY A 207 -9.38 3.84 34.49
CA GLY A 207 -8.64 3.92 33.22
C GLY A 207 -7.75 2.71 32.90
N ALA A 208 -7.11 2.11 33.92
CA ALA A 208 -6.31 0.89 33.74
C ALA A 208 -7.15 -0.38 33.46
N PHE A 209 -8.47 -0.36 33.73
CA PHE A 209 -9.40 -1.42 33.36
C PHE A 209 -9.91 -1.24 31.93
N ASP A 210 -10.21 -0.02 31.51
CA ASP A 210 -10.79 0.29 30.19
C ASP A 210 -9.76 0.12 29.05
N GLU A 211 -8.50 0.54 29.25
CA GLU A 211 -7.35 0.27 28.36
C GLU A 211 -7.17 -1.25 28.08
N ARG A 212 -7.46 -2.10 29.08
CA ARG A 212 -7.30 -3.57 28.96
C ARG A 212 -8.39 -4.23 28.13
N PHE A 213 -9.52 -3.56 27.93
CA PHE A 213 -10.66 -4.06 27.16
C PHE A 213 -10.94 -3.24 25.89
N GLY A 214 -10.16 -2.19 25.60
CA GLY A 214 -10.33 -1.31 24.44
C GLY A 214 -11.69 -0.59 24.44
N LEU A 215 -12.16 -0.18 25.61
CA LEU A 215 -13.50 0.45 25.78
C LEU A 215 -13.46 1.99 25.73
N ASP A 216 -12.28 2.58 25.83
CA ASP A 216 -11.96 4.00 25.65
C ASP A 216 -11.90 4.41 24.17
N GLU A 217 -11.61 3.45 23.31
CA GLU A 217 -11.42 3.61 21.88
C GLU A 217 -12.75 3.87 21.14
N THR A 218 -12.87 5.00 20.43
CA THR A 218 -14.02 5.23 19.55
C THR A 218 -13.60 5.41 18.09
N LYS A 219 -13.95 4.40 17.28
CA LYS A 219 -13.83 4.43 15.81
C LYS A 219 -14.99 5.17 15.16
N LEU A 220 -14.69 6.22 14.41
CA LEU A 220 -15.64 6.91 13.54
C LEU A 220 -15.20 6.82 12.07
N ARG A 221 -16.06 6.22 11.25
CA ARG A 221 -15.87 6.19 9.80
C ARG A 221 -16.51 7.41 9.15
N PHE A 222 -15.81 8.06 8.24
CA PHE A 222 -16.37 9.12 7.43
C PHE A 222 -15.81 9.09 6.00
N SER A 223 -16.66 9.38 5.03
CA SER A 223 -16.23 9.58 3.65
C SER A 223 -15.74 11.01 3.45
N VAL A 224 -14.78 11.20 2.57
CA VAL A 224 -14.36 12.53 2.09
C VAL A 224 -14.93 12.72 0.69
N THR A 225 -15.74 13.77 0.50
CA THR A 225 -16.37 14.10 -0.79
C THR A 225 -15.53 15.11 -1.58
N GLU A 226 -15.93 15.45 -2.80
CA GLU A 226 -15.30 16.57 -3.52
C GLU A 226 -15.61 17.92 -2.88
N GLU A 227 -16.83 18.09 -2.35
CA GLU A 227 -17.24 19.29 -1.59
C GLU A 227 -16.36 19.49 -0.35
N ASP A 228 -15.95 18.40 0.32
CA ASP A 228 -15.02 18.47 1.44
C ASP A 228 -13.66 19.08 1.05
N LEU A 229 -13.26 19.00 -0.24
CA LEU A 229 -11.98 19.50 -0.76
C LEU A 229 -12.05 20.95 -1.28
N GLU A 230 -13.24 21.55 -1.34
CA GLU A 230 -13.41 22.94 -1.77
C GLU A 230 -12.88 23.95 -0.75
N ASP A 231 -12.67 25.20 -1.17
CA ASP A 231 -12.25 26.31 -0.29
C ASP A 231 -11.05 25.99 0.62
N ASP A 232 -9.97 25.46 0.02
CA ASP A 232 -8.77 24.97 0.74
C ASP A 232 -9.09 23.92 1.83
N ALA A 233 -10.08 23.08 1.55
CA ALA A 233 -10.61 22.04 2.42
C ALA A 233 -11.21 22.56 3.75
N ALA A 234 -11.72 23.81 3.76
CA ALA A 234 -12.43 24.36 4.92
C ALA A 234 -13.64 23.52 5.38
N PRO A 235 -14.47 22.94 4.48
CA PRO A 235 -15.55 22.06 4.89
C PRO A 235 -15.04 20.79 5.59
N LEU A 236 -13.97 20.18 5.06
CA LEU A 236 -13.31 19.03 5.69
C LEU A 236 -12.75 19.37 7.07
N GLN A 237 -12.09 20.52 7.22
CA GLN A 237 -11.56 20.95 8.51
C GLN A 237 -12.67 21.09 9.56
N LYS A 238 -13.80 21.69 9.17
CA LYS A 238 -14.99 21.80 10.05
C LYS A 238 -15.54 20.43 10.41
N LYS A 239 -15.61 19.52 9.45
CA LYS A 239 -16.08 18.14 9.64
C LYS A 239 -15.19 17.37 10.61
N ILE A 240 -13.87 17.42 10.45
CA ILE A 240 -12.89 16.80 11.36
C ILE A 240 -13.03 17.39 12.77
N ARG A 241 -13.10 18.73 12.90
CA ARG A 241 -13.30 19.40 14.19
C ARG A 241 -14.59 18.94 14.89
N GLN A 242 -15.70 18.86 14.15
CA GLN A 242 -16.98 18.39 14.69
C GLN A 242 -16.93 16.93 15.15
N ILE A 243 -16.14 16.08 14.49
CA ILE A 243 -15.93 14.69 14.92
C ILE A 243 -15.17 14.68 16.25
N ILE A 244 -14.03 15.37 16.31
CA ILE A 244 -13.14 15.42 17.48
C ILE A 244 -13.81 16.05 18.70
N GLU A 245 -14.57 17.12 18.51
CA GLU A 245 -15.20 17.86 19.63
C GLU A 245 -16.41 17.14 20.25
N ARG A 246 -16.98 16.11 19.60
CA ARG A 246 -18.01 15.26 20.22
C ARG A 246 -17.51 14.56 21.48
N TYR A 247 -16.20 14.39 21.62
CA TYR A 247 -15.56 13.72 22.76
C TYR A 247 -15.17 14.67 23.89
N LYS A 248 -15.45 15.98 23.75
CA LYS A 248 -15.17 16.98 24.78
C LYS A 248 -16.13 16.91 25.97
N GLU A 249 -17.35 16.40 25.77
CA GLU A 249 -18.46 16.46 26.73
C GLU A 249 -18.87 15.12 27.35
N VAL A 250 -18.11 14.05 27.09
CA VAL A 250 -18.39 12.70 27.63
C VAL A 250 -17.48 12.39 28.80
#